data_AF-A0A955R8K0-F1
#
_entry.id   AF-A0A955R8K0-F1
#
_cell.length_a   1.000
_cell.length_b   1.000
_cell.length_c   1.000
_cell.angle_alpha   90.00
_cell.angle_beta   90.00
_cell.angle_gamma   90.00
#
_symmetry.space_group_name_H-M   'P 1'
#
loop_
_entity.id
_entity.type
_entity.pdbx_description
1 polymer ?
#
loop_
_entity_poly.entity_id
_entity_poly.type
_entity_poly.pdbx_seq_one_letter_code
_entity_poly.pdbx_strand_id
1 'polypeptide(L)'
;VIGEIFDRVWPEAGSHVQENVQTTMVPAGGATMVEFTVEVPGTYILVDHSLFRAFNKGAIGMLKVEGPDLKPVYSGKEVDAVYLADKAVPASGQAVAEASGDAATPAQRAKAGEALFQGTCSTCHQADGKGLEGVFPPLAGSDFLMADKKRAIGIVVNGLSGKVTVNGKSYDSVMPPMSQLNDDEVANILTYVRGAWGNPGDPVTPEEVAAVRASTPRPPGAAH
;
A
#
# COMPACT_ATOMS: atom_id res chain seq x y z
N VAL A 1 6.97 6.29 -18.58
CA VAL A 1 6.48 6.95 -17.34
C VAL A 1 4.98 6.71 -17.27
N ILE A 2 4.38 6.45 -16.10
CA ILE A 2 2.92 6.31 -16.03
C ILE A 2 2.30 7.70 -16.16
N GLY A 3 1.34 7.82 -17.10
CA GLY A 3 0.66 9.08 -17.40
C GLY A 3 1.36 9.94 -18.46
N GLU A 4 2.48 9.50 -19.03
CA GLU A 4 3.24 10.26 -20.05
C GLU A 4 3.78 9.37 -21.17
N ILE A 5 4.12 10.01 -22.29
CA ILE A 5 4.81 9.42 -23.44
C ILE A 5 6.19 10.05 -23.56
N PHE A 6 7.22 9.25 -23.79
CA PHE A 6 8.53 9.81 -24.13
C PHE A 6 8.50 10.35 -25.56
N ASP A 7 8.72 11.66 -25.69
CA ASP A 7 8.89 12.32 -26.98
C ASP A 7 10.07 11.72 -27.72
N ARG A 8 11.20 11.56 -27.01
CA ARG A 8 12.44 10.97 -27.54
C ARG A 8 13.10 10.04 -26.52
N VAL A 9 13.66 8.95 -27.02
CA VAL A 9 14.44 7.97 -26.25
C VAL A 9 15.71 7.65 -27.03
N TRP A 10 16.85 7.70 -26.35
CA TRP A 10 18.15 7.29 -26.85
C TRP A 10 18.61 6.03 -26.11
N PRO A 11 18.30 4.82 -26.62
CA PRO A 11 18.74 3.57 -26.02
C PRO A 11 20.25 3.53 -25.87
N GLU A 12 20.73 3.04 -24.74
CA GLU A 12 22.18 2.91 -24.44
C GLU A 12 22.95 4.25 -24.50
N ALA A 13 22.24 5.39 -24.49
CA ALA A 13 22.78 6.73 -24.78
C ALA A 13 23.49 6.83 -26.15
N GLY A 14 23.09 6.00 -27.11
CA GLY A 14 23.59 6.02 -28.49
C GLY A 14 22.99 7.14 -29.33
N SER A 15 23.41 7.22 -30.60
CA SER A 15 22.92 8.23 -31.56
C SER A 15 21.55 7.91 -32.17
N HIS A 16 21.06 6.67 -32.03
CA HIS A 16 19.74 6.29 -32.52
C HIS A 16 18.64 6.79 -31.59
N VAL A 17 17.59 7.37 -32.17
CA VAL A 17 16.46 7.95 -31.45
C VAL A 17 15.19 7.18 -31.78
N GLN A 18 14.46 6.79 -30.74
CA GLN A 18 13.08 6.32 -30.83
C GLN A 18 12.16 7.46 -30.38
N GLU A 19 11.03 7.63 -31.05
CA GLU A 19 10.09 8.72 -30.78
C GLU A 19 8.72 8.16 -30.35
N ASN A 20 8.01 8.92 -29.51
CA ASN A 20 6.65 8.63 -29.05
C ASN A 20 6.48 7.23 -28.43
N VAL A 21 7.40 6.85 -27.55
CA VAL A 21 7.38 5.56 -26.85
C VAL A 21 7.07 5.74 -25.37
N GLN A 22 6.17 4.93 -24.82
CA GLN A 22 5.81 5.03 -23.40
C GLN A 22 6.75 4.22 -22.48
N THR A 23 7.28 3.12 -23.00
CA THR A 23 8.11 2.15 -22.26
C THR A 23 9.35 1.80 -23.09
N THR A 24 10.51 1.78 -22.44
CA THR A 24 11.78 1.37 -23.07
C THR A 24 12.54 0.43 -22.14
N MET A 25 13.33 -0.46 -22.74
CA MET A 25 14.18 -1.40 -22.01
C MET A 25 15.54 -0.76 -21.73
N VAL A 26 15.97 -0.78 -20.47
CA VAL A 26 17.34 -0.41 -20.08
C VAL A 26 18.09 -1.70 -19.72
N PRO A 27 19.09 -2.13 -20.51
CA PRO A 27 19.89 -3.31 -20.18
C PRO A 27 20.62 -3.16 -18.84
N ALA A 28 20.91 -4.28 -18.18
CA ALA A 28 21.69 -4.27 -16.94
C ALA A 28 23.08 -3.64 -17.19
N GLY A 29 23.45 -2.64 -16.39
CA GLY A 29 24.68 -1.87 -16.56
C GLY A 29 24.64 -0.84 -17.69
N GLY A 30 23.52 -0.71 -18.41
CA GLY A 30 23.30 0.31 -19.43
C GLY A 30 22.70 1.60 -18.89
N ALA A 31 22.61 2.59 -19.76
CA ALA A 31 21.90 3.85 -19.52
C ALA A 31 20.95 4.13 -20.69
N THR A 32 19.96 4.98 -20.50
CA THR A 32 19.08 5.45 -21.59
C THR A 32 18.70 6.88 -21.28
N MET A 33 18.83 7.74 -22.27
CA MET A 33 18.38 9.12 -22.14
C MET A 33 16.94 9.20 -22.66
N VAL A 34 16.09 9.96 -21.98
CA VAL A 34 14.70 10.18 -22.37
C VAL A 34 14.39 11.68 -22.29
N GLU A 35 13.54 12.14 -23.19
CA GLU A 35 12.98 13.49 -23.23
C GLU A 35 11.46 13.36 -23.36
N PHE A 36 10.73 14.16 -22.59
CA PHE A 36 9.29 14.25 -22.66
C PHE A 36 8.81 15.60 -22.15
N THR A 37 7.71 16.06 -22.71
CA THR A 37 7.05 17.31 -22.35
C THR A 37 5.91 17.02 -21.39
N VAL A 38 5.86 17.75 -20.28
CA VAL A 38 4.78 17.63 -19.29
C VAL A 38 3.73 18.70 -19.56
N GLU A 39 2.52 18.28 -19.94
CA GLU A 39 1.46 19.20 -20.35
C GLU A 39 0.53 19.59 -19.19
N VAL A 40 0.31 18.69 -18.25
CA VAL A 40 -0.60 18.90 -17.10
C VAL A 40 0.15 18.83 -15.77
N PRO A 41 -0.26 19.57 -14.73
CA PRO A 41 0.31 19.42 -13.41
C PRO A 41 -0.03 18.05 -12.83
N GLY A 42 0.89 17.52 -12.01
CA GLY A 42 0.69 16.30 -11.25
C GLY A 42 1.97 15.51 -11.03
N THR A 43 1.84 14.33 -10.42
CA THR A 43 2.95 13.45 -10.06
C THR A 43 3.05 12.29 -11.03
N TYR A 44 4.09 12.30 -11.84
CA TYR A 44 4.39 11.30 -12.85
C TYR A 44 5.30 10.21 -12.30
N ILE A 45 4.93 8.95 -12.52
CA ILE A 45 5.58 7.81 -11.86
C ILE A 45 6.53 7.11 -12.83
N LEU A 46 7.82 7.11 -12.48
CA LEU A 46 8.87 6.38 -13.17
C LEU A 46 8.97 4.98 -12.56
N VAL A 47 8.81 3.92 -13.36
CA VAL A 47 8.78 2.54 -12.85
C VAL A 47 9.55 1.57 -13.73
N ASP A 48 10.05 0.50 -13.13
CA ASP A 48 10.27 -0.76 -13.84
C ASP A 48 8.91 -1.44 -14.00
N HIS A 49 8.42 -1.52 -15.25
CA HIS A 49 7.08 -2.05 -15.53
C HIS A 49 6.98 -3.59 -15.40
N SER A 50 8.04 -4.25 -14.94
CA SER A 50 7.93 -5.54 -14.25
C SER A 50 7.23 -5.31 -12.91
N LEU A 51 5.90 -5.12 -12.92
CA LEU A 51 5.08 -4.48 -11.87
C LEU A 51 5.43 -4.84 -10.42
N PHE A 52 5.75 -6.10 -10.14
CA PHE A 52 6.12 -6.54 -8.79
C PHE A 52 7.39 -5.85 -8.26
N ARG A 53 8.31 -5.44 -9.15
CA ARG A 53 9.49 -4.64 -8.78
C ARG A 53 9.08 -3.23 -8.34
N ALA A 54 8.15 -2.61 -9.06
CA ALA A 54 7.69 -1.26 -8.77
C ALA A 54 6.89 -1.21 -7.45
N PHE A 55 5.80 -1.95 -7.39
CA PHE A 55 4.82 -1.84 -6.31
C PHE A 55 5.18 -2.66 -5.06
N ASN A 56 5.99 -3.73 -5.19
CA ASN A 56 6.36 -4.59 -4.05
C ASN A 56 7.83 -4.50 -3.65
N LYS A 57 8.73 -4.02 -4.53
CA LYS A 57 10.17 -3.95 -4.24
C LYS A 57 10.79 -2.55 -4.29
N GLY A 58 9.96 -1.52 -4.42
CA GLY A 58 10.46 -0.15 -4.28
C GLY A 58 10.88 0.55 -5.57
N ALA A 59 10.81 -0.07 -6.74
CA ALA A 59 11.30 0.51 -8.00
C ALA A 59 10.36 1.59 -8.59
N ILE A 60 10.17 2.67 -7.82
CA ILE A 60 9.33 3.82 -8.15
C ILE A 60 10.15 5.10 -7.95
N GLY A 61 10.19 5.94 -8.98
CA GLY A 61 10.60 7.34 -8.90
C GLY A 61 9.40 8.26 -9.13
N MET A 62 9.44 9.47 -8.57
CA MET A 62 8.36 10.45 -8.71
C MET A 62 8.90 11.74 -9.31
N LEU A 63 8.23 12.23 -10.36
CA LEU A 63 8.44 13.56 -10.92
C LEU A 63 7.19 14.38 -10.65
N LYS A 64 7.29 15.35 -9.73
CA LYS A 64 6.19 16.26 -9.40
C LYS A 64 6.26 17.51 -10.27
N VAL A 65 5.19 17.79 -10.99
CA VAL A 65 5.06 18.94 -11.90
C VAL A 65 3.99 19.88 -11.36
N GLU A 66 4.34 21.16 -11.27
CA GLU A 66 3.45 22.23 -10.81
C GLU A 66 3.12 23.16 -11.97
N GLY A 67 1.88 23.64 -12.03
CA GLY A 67 1.37 24.44 -13.13
C GLY A 67 -0.15 24.58 -13.09
N PRO A 68 -0.75 25.32 -14.03
CA PRO A 68 -2.21 25.45 -14.13
C PRO A 68 -2.84 24.16 -14.68
N ASP A 69 -4.01 23.79 -14.15
CA ASP A 69 -4.80 22.68 -14.69
C ASP A 69 -5.23 22.93 -16.15
N LEU A 70 -5.02 21.95 -17.02
CA LEU A 70 -5.57 21.94 -18.39
C LEU A 70 -6.68 20.89 -18.52
N LYS A 71 -7.88 21.22 -18.02
CA LYS A 71 -9.05 20.32 -18.02
C LYS A 71 -9.44 19.73 -19.39
N PRO A 72 -9.26 20.42 -20.54
CA PRO A 72 -9.49 19.82 -21.85
C PRO A 72 -8.54 18.65 -22.18
N VAL A 73 -7.35 18.61 -21.58
CA VAL A 73 -6.36 17.55 -21.75
C VAL A 73 -6.58 16.45 -20.71
N TYR A 74 -6.67 16.81 -19.43
CA TYR A 74 -6.90 15.86 -18.35
C TYR A 74 -7.76 16.46 -17.23
N SER A 75 -8.90 15.83 -16.96
CA SER A 75 -9.85 16.24 -15.92
C SER A 75 -9.83 15.33 -14.69
N GLY A 76 -8.93 14.33 -14.66
CA GLY A 76 -8.80 13.40 -13.56
C GLY A 76 -8.19 14.04 -12.31
N LYS A 77 -8.06 13.23 -11.26
CA LYS A 77 -7.43 13.65 -9.99
C LYS A 77 -5.94 13.31 -10.01
N GLU A 78 -5.22 13.95 -9.08
CA GLU A 78 -3.85 13.60 -8.70
C GLU A 78 -3.76 12.13 -8.27
N VAL A 79 -2.60 11.51 -8.48
CA VAL A 79 -2.33 10.16 -7.98
C VAL A 79 -2.43 10.12 -6.45
N ASP A 80 -3.07 9.09 -5.92
CA ASP A 80 -3.35 8.96 -4.48
C ASP A 80 -2.81 7.63 -3.91
N ALA A 81 -3.14 7.36 -2.65
CA ALA A 81 -2.73 6.14 -1.95
C ALA A 81 -3.29 4.85 -2.58
N VAL A 82 -4.32 4.92 -3.42
CA VAL A 82 -4.79 3.74 -4.16
C VAL A 82 -3.73 3.29 -5.17
N TYR A 83 -3.02 4.23 -5.78
CA TYR A 83 -1.96 3.92 -6.74
C TYR A 83 -0.58 3.82 -6.11
N LEU A 84 -0.25 4.73 -5.20
CA LEU A 84 1.09 4.84 -4.61
C LEU A 84 1.25 4.08 -3.29
N ALA A 85 0.19 3.46 -2.81
CA ALA A 85 0.15 2.80 -1.52
C ALA A 85 0.63 3.71 -0.37
N ASP A 86 1.47 3.18 0.52
CA ASP A 86 2.13 3.85 1.63
C ASP A 86 3.13 4.95 1.19
N LYS A 87 3.58 4.92 -0.08
CA LYS A 87 4.46 5.96 -0.65
C LYS A 87 3.72 7.25 -0.99
N ALA A 88 2.39 7.26 -0.97
CA ALA A 88 1.62 8.49 -1.06
C ALA A 88 1.83 9.41 0.16
N VAL A 89 2.25 8.84 1.29
CA VAL A 89 2.43 9.57 2.55
C VAL A 89 3.91 9.94 2.71
N PRO A 90 4.26 11.25 2.74
CA PRO A 90 5.61 11.68 3.08
C PRO A 90 6.02 11.15 4.46
N ALA A 91 7.26 10.67 4.58
CA ALA A 91 7.84 10.14 5.82
C ALA A 91 7.27 8.80 6.35
N SER A 92 6.48 8.06 5.56
CA SER A 92 6.05 6.69 5.91
C SER A 92 7.24 5.79 6.26
N GLY A 93 8.30 5.82 5.44
CA GLY A 93 9.53 5.05 5.70
C GLY A 93 10.27 5.45 6.99
N GLN A 94 10.20 6.72 7.42
CA GLN A 94 10.78 7.14 8.71
C GLN A 94 9.95 6.61 9.88
N ALA A 95 8.62 6.71 9.82
CA ALA A 95 7.75 6.18 10.87
C ALA A 95 7.91 4.67 11.05
N VAL A 96 8.01 3.92 9.94
CA VAL A 96 8.25 2.47 9.97
C VAL A 96 9.64 2.16 10.54
N ALA A 97 10.67 2.91 10.17
CA ALA A 97 12.02 2.73 10.73
C ALA A 97 12.07 3.03 12.24
N GLU A 98 11.39 4.08 12.71
CA GLU A 98 11.32 4.46 14.13
C GLU A 98 10.57 3.44 15.00
N ALA A 99 9.68 2.65 14.39
CA ALA A 99 8.91 1.60 15.06
C ALA A 99 9.49 0.19 14.88
N SER A 100 10.73 0.08 14.39
CA SER A 100 11.40 -1.21 14.21
C SER A 100 12.05 -1.71 15.52
N GLY A 101 11.82 -2.99 15.84
CA GLY A 101 12.41 -3.68 16.99
C GLY A 101 11.63 -3.58 18.31
N ASP A 102 12.09 -4.36 19.30
CA ASP A 102 11.38 -4.64 20.56
C ASP A 102 11.13 -3.41 21.45
N ALA A 103 11.91 -2.33 21.26
CA ALA A 103 11.84 -1.11 22.07
C ALA A 103 10.77 -0.12 21.60
N ALA A 104 10.08 -0.38 20.48
CA ALA A 104 9.08 0.54 19.94
C ALA A 104 7.85 0.67 20.86
N THR A 105 7.55 1.90 21.27
CA THR A 105 6.38 2.21 22.11
C THR A 105 5.07 1.99 21.35
N PRO A 106 3.93 1.73 22.03
CA PRO A 106 2.63 1.62 21.38
C PRO A 106 2.27 2.83 20.51
N ALA A 107 2.66 4.04 20.91
CA ALA A 107 2.43 5.26 20.14
C ALA A 107 3.25 5.30 18.83
N GLN A 108 4.51 4.88 18.88
CA GLN A 108 5.35 4.75 17.67
C GLN A 108 4.81 3.67 16.74
N ARG A 109 4.40 2.52 17.28
CA ARG A 109 3.76 1.44 16.51
C ARG A 109 2.45 1.89 15.87
N ALA A 110 1.62 2.65 16.57
CA ALA A 110 0.39 3.21 16.02
C ALA A 110 0.67 4.21 14.88
N LYS A 111 1.67 5.07 15.02
CA LYS A 111 2.07 6.02 13.96
C LYS A 111 2.62 5.29 12.72
N ALA A 112 3.45 4.26 12.91
CA ALA A 112 3.92 3.42 11.82
C ALA A 112 2.77 2.63 11.17
N GLY A 113 1.86 2.12 12.00
CA GLY A 113 0.66 1.40 11.58
C GLY A 113 -0.27 2.26 10.73
N GLU A 114 -0.45 3.53 11.09
CA GLU A 114 -1.22 4.49 10.30
C GLU A 114 -0.61 4.70 8.91
N ALA A 115 0.72 4.87 8.83
CA ALA A 115 1.41 5.05 7.57
C ALA A 115 1.28 3.80 6.67
N LEU A 116 1.47 2.60 7.24
CA LEU A 116 1.32 1.33 6.53
C LEU A 116 -0.12 1.02 6.13
N PHE A 117 -1.10 1.47 6.93
CA PHE A 117 -2.52 1.28 6.65
C PHE A 117 -2.94 1.99 5.37
N GLN A 118 -2.35 3.15 5.07
CA GLN A 118 -2.64 3.89 3.86
C GLN A 118 -2.23 3.10 2.61
N GLY A 119 -3.18 2.86 1.73
CA GLY A 119 -2.99 2.12 0.49
C GLY A 119 -2.95 0.59 0.63
N THR A 120 -2.35 0.07 1.69
CA THR A 120 -2.36 -1.39 1.96
C THR A 120 -3.74 -1.86 2.42
N CYS A 121 -4.36 -1.12 3.34
CA CYS A 121 -5.64 -1.49 3.95
C CYS A 121 -6.75 -0.50 3.59
N SER A 122 -6.42 0.79 3.47
CA SER A 122 -7.40 1.85 3.22
C SER A 122 -8.04 1.77 1.82
N THR A 123 -7.42 1.08 0.86
CA THR A 123 -8.00 0.84 -0.48
C THR A 123 -9.36 0.15 -0.41
N CYS A 124 -9.55 -0.76 0.56
CA CYS A 124 -10.84 -1.44 0.77
C CYS A 124 -11.57 -0.90 2.00
N HIS A 125 -10.86 -0.73 3.12
CA HIS A 125 -11.47 -0.32 4.39
C HIS A 125 -11.65 1.19 4.54
N GLN A 126 -11.28 1.97 3.52
CA GLN A 126 -11.28 3.43 3.50
C GLN A 126 -10.32 4.05 4.52
N ALA A 127 -9.95 5.31 4.29
CA ALA A 127 -9.03 6.04 5.18
C ALA A 127 -9.61 6.27 6.58
N ASP A 128 -10.94 6.32 6.71
CA ASP A 128 -11.64 6.48 7.99
C ASP A 128 -12.09 5.15 8.61
N GLY A 129 -11.66 4.01 8.04
CA GLY A 129 -11.95 2.68 8.55
C GLY A 129 -13.43 2.27 8.43
N LYS A 130 -14.29 3.05 7.76
CA LYS A 130 -15.73 2.71 7.65
C LYS A 130 -16.03 1.65 6.60
N GLY A 131 -15.07 1.35 5.72
CA GLY A 131 -15.27 0.46 4.59
C GLY A 131 -16.39 0.96 3.67
N LEU A 132 -17.03 0.01 3.00
CA LEU A 132 -18.19 0.26 2.15
C LEU A 132 -19.26 -0.74 2.52
N GLU A 133 -20.39 -0.25 3.02
CA GLU A 133 -21.49 -1.09 3.48
C GLU A 133 -21.92 -2.12 2.44
N GLY A 134 -22.05 -3.38 2.87
CA GLY A 134 -22.42 -4.51 2.00
C GLY A 134 -21.28 -5.08 1.16
N VAL A 135 -20.11 -4.41 1.11
CA VAL A 135 -18.96 -4.83 0.28
C VAL A 135 -17.70 -5.05 1.14
N PHE A 136 -17.26 -4.01 1.85
CA PHE A 136 -16.08 -4.05 2.71
C PHE A 136 -16.48 -3.72 4.15
N PRO A 137 -16.23 -4.62 5.12
CA PRO A 137 -16.65 -4.40 6.49
C PRO A 137 -15.91 -3.24 7.14
N PRO A 138 -16.56 -2.51 8.08
CA PRO A 138 -15.92 -1.46 8.84
C PRO A 138 -14.89 -2.05 9.82
N LEU A 139 -13.77 -1.35 9.95
CA LEU A 139 -12.80 -1.51 11.03
C LEU A 139 -13.06 -0.51 12.16
N ALA A 140 -13.65 0.65 11.83
CA ALA A 140 -14.08 1.66 12.79
C ALA A 140 -15.24 1.14 13.66
N GLY A 141 -15.05 1.16 14.99
CA GLY A 141 -16.05 0.67 15.95
C GLY A 141 -16.48 -0.77 15.71
N SER A 142 -15.57 -1.62 15.24
CA SER A 142 -15.88 -2.98 14.73
C SER A 142 -15.97 -4.00 15.87
N ASP A 143 -17.17 -4.54 16.10
CA ASP A 143 -17.40 -5.62 17.07
C ASP A 143 -16.55 -6.87 16.74
N PHE A 144 -16.47 -7.20 15.46
CA PHE A 144 -15.78 -8.38 14.95
C PHE A 144 -14.26 -8.26 15.11
N LEU A 145 -13.69 -7.08 14.89
CA LEU A 145 -12.27 -6.82 15.14
C LEU A 145 -11.95 -6.91 16.64
N MET A 146 -12.82 -6.36 17.49
CA MET A 146 -12.59 -6.31 18.94
C MET A 146 -12.81 -7.65 19.63
N ALA A 147 -13.70 -8.49 19.12
CA ALA A 147 -14.07 -9.75 19.76
C ALA A 147 -12.93 -10.78 19.87
N ASP A 148 -11.98 -10.79 18.92
CA ASP A 148 -10.87 -11.74 18.96
C ASP A 148 -9.61 -11.16 18.30
N LYS A 149 -8.62 -10.84 19.15
CA LYS A 149 -7.32 -10.29 18.72
C LYS A 149 -6.52 -11.28 17.88
N LYS A 150 -6.54 -12.57 18.22
CA LYS A 150 -5.82 -13.61 17.46
C LYS A 150 -6.45 -13.84 16.09
N ARG A 151 -7.79 -13.79 16.01
CA ARG A 151 -8.51 -13.83 14.73
C ARG A 151 -8.14 -12.65 13.84
N ALA A 152 -8.08 -11.43 14.39
CA ALA A 152 -7.69 -10.26 13.62
C ALA A 152 -6.29 -10.40 13.00
N ILE A 153 -5.32 -10.89 13.79
CA ILE A 153 -3.97 -11.22 13.30
C ILE A 153 -4.03 -12.29 12.21
N GLY A 154 -4.77 -13.39 12.46
CA GLY A 154 -4.91 -14.49 11.52
C GLY A 154 -5.52 -14.08 10.18
N ILE A 155 -6.45 -13.13 10.18
CA ILE A 155 -7.08 -12.59 8.97
C ILE A 155 -6.08 -11.81 8.12
N VAL A 156 -5.22 -10.98 8.73
CA VAL A 156 -4.21 -10.23 7.97
C VAL A 156 -3.23 -11.19 7.30
N VAL A 157 -2.76 -12.19 8.03
CA VAL A 157 -1.74 -13.14 7.53
C VAL A 157 -2.32 -14.13 6.51
N ASN A 158 -3.50 -14.68 6.80
CA ASN A 158 -4.05 -15.82 6.05
C ASN A 158 -5.24 -15.46 5.14
N GLY A 159 -5.71 -14.23 5.21
CA GLY A 159 -6.92 -13.79 4.53
C GLY A 159 -8.19 -14.21 5.26
N LEU A 160 -9.33 -13.78 4.72
CA LEU A 160 -10.66 -14.15 5.18
C LEU A 160 -11.57 -14.33 3.97
N SER A 161 -12.36 -15.40 3.97
CA SER A 161 -13.40 -15.61 2.96
C SER A 161 -14.66 -16.16 3.59
N GLY A 162 -15.77 -15.96 2.90
CA GLY A 162 -17.08 -16.42 3.34
C GLY A 162 -17.82 -15.42 4.21
N LYS A 163 -19.01 -15.84 4.65
CA LYS A 163 -19.96 -14.98 5.31
C LYS A 163 -19.52 -14.61 6.73
N VAL A 164 -19.42 -13.32 7.01
CA VAL A 164 -19.21 -12.75 8.35
C VAL A 164 -20.25 -11.69 8.68
N THR A 165 -20.46 -11.45 9.96
CA THR A 165 -21.31 -10.35 10.44
C THR A 165 -20.46 -9.37 11.22
N VAL A 166 -20.49 -8.10 10.83
CA VAL A 166 -19.77 -7.00 11.48
C VAL A 166 -20.75 -5.87 11.74
N ASN A 167 -20.88 -5.44 12.99
CA ASN A 167 -21.81 -4.42 13.46
C ASN A 167 -23.26 -4.68 12.98
N GLY A 168 -23.69 -5.95 13.07
CA GLY A 168 -25.03 -6.40 12.66
C GLY A 168 -25.27 -6.50 11.16
N LYS A 169 -24.28 -6.19 10.31
CA LYS A 169 -24.39 -6.28 8.84
C LYS A 169 -23.62 -7.49 8.33
N SER A 170 -24.20 -8.18 7.36
CA SER A 170 -23.59 -9.36 6.73
C SER A 170 -22.67 -8.94 5.57
N TYR A 171 -21.51 -9.58 5.50
CA TYR A 171 -20.55 -9.44 4.41
C TYR A 171 -20.17 -10.84 3.92
N ASP A 172 -20.07 -11.03 2.61
CA ASP A 172 -19.64 -12.30 2.01
C ASP A 172 -18.71 -11.97 0.85
N SER A 173 -17.45 -11.73 1.20
CA SER A 173 -16.40 -11.28 0.31
C SER A 173 -15.10 -12.01 0.64
N VAL A 174 -14.05 -11.69 -0.10
CA VAL A 174 -12.71 -12.26 0.10
C VAL A 174 -11.74 -11.14 0.41
N MET A 175 -11.10 -11.21 1.57
CA MET A 175 -9.88 -10.47 1.91
C MET A 175 -8.68 -11.38 1.62
N PRO A 176 -7.86 -11.08 0.60
CA PRO A 176 -6.66 -11.86 0.32
C PRO A 176 -5.66 -11.85 1.49
N PRO A 177 -4.85 -12.90 1.64
CA PRO A 177 -3.75 -12.90 2.60
C PRO A 177 -2.73 -11.81 2.28
N MET A 178 -2.31 -11.05 3.28
CA MET A 178 -1.23 -10.07 3.20
C MET A 178 0.07 -10.68 3.74
N SER A 179 0.44 -11.87 3.25
CA SER A 179 1.53 -12.66 3.80
C SER A 179 2.91 -12.02 3.60
N GLN A 180 3.04 -11.09 2.66
CA GLN A 180 4.24 -10.31 2.38
C GLN A 180 4.62 -9.33 3.49
N LEU A 181 3.67 -8.96 4.35
CA LEU A 181 3.95 -8.12 5.51
C LEU A 181 4.74 -8.92 6.53
N ASN A 182 5.72 -8.30 7.18
CA ASN A 182 6.46 -8.91 8.28
C ASN A 182 5.69 -8.78 9.62
N ASP A 183 6.23 -9.36 10.70
CA ASP A 183 5.56 -9.41 12.00
C ASP A 183 5.40 -8.02 12.64
N ASP A 184 6.41 -7.15 12.52
CA ASP A 184 6.35 -5.76 12.99
C ASP A 184 5.30 -4.96 12.22
N GLU A 185 5.23 -5.09 10.90
CA GLU A 185 4.26 -4.38 10.06
C GLU A 185 2.83 -4.76 10.42
N VAL A 186 2.54 -6.05 10.59
CA VAL A 186 1.21 -6.52 11.02
C VAL A 186 0.88 -6.03 12.43
N ALA A 187 1.84 -6.11 13.36
CA ALA A 187 1.66 -5.63 14.72
C ALA A 187 1.38 -4.12 14.78
N ASN A 188 2.12 -3.33 14.00
CA ASN A 188 1.96 -1.89 13.91
C ASN A 188 0.59 -1.51 13.32
N ILE A 189 0.21 -2.09 12.18
CA ILE A 189 -1.10 -1.86 11.54
C ILE A 189 -2.24 -2.20 12.50
N LEU A 190 -2.21 -3.38 13.13
CA LEU A 190 -3.29 -3.79 14.02
C LEU A 190 -3.31 -2.97 15.31
N THR A 191 -2.15 -2.53 15.82
CA THR A 191 -2.09 -1.59 16.95
C THR A 191 -2.79 -0.27 16.60
N TYR A 192 -2.53 0.29 15.42
CA TYR A 192 -3.23 1.48 14.94
C TYR A 192 -4.74 1.23 14.83
N VAL A 193 -5.16 0.22 14.06
CA VAL A 193 -6.58 -0.05 13.76
C VAL A 193 -7.38 -0.37 15.03
N ARG A 194 -6.78 -1.07 16.01
CA ARG A 194 -7.43 -1.41 17.29
C ARG A 194 -7.51 -0.23 18.27
N GLY A 195 -6.68 0.80 18.12
CA GLY A 195 -6.74 2.04 18.90
C GLY A 195 -7.41 3.21 18.18
N ALA A 196 -7.66 3.11 16.88
CA ALA A 196 -8.28 4.14 16.06
C ALA A 196 -9.81 4.10 16.10
N TRP A 197 -10.44 5.21 15.71
CA TRP A 197 -11.89 5.32 15.48
C TRP A 197 -12.77 4.86 16.64
N GLY A 198 -12.32 5.10 17.88
CA GLY A 198 -13.05 4.74 19.10
C GLY A 198 -12.98 3.26 19.46
N ASN A 199 -12.14 2.46 18.79
CA ASN A 199 -11.87 1.09 19.20
C ASN A 199 -11.07 1.10 20.53
N PRO A 200 -11.51 0.38 21.57
CA PRO A 200 -10.83 0.33 22.87
C PRO A 200 -9.87 -0.86 22.95
N GLY A 201 -9.13 -1.15 21.87
CA GLY A 201 -8.33 -2.36 21.78
C GLY A 201 -6.91 -2.18 22.30
N ASP A 202 -6.41 -3.20 23.01
CA ASP A 202 -5.00 -3.27 23.38
C ASP A 202 -4.10 -3.40 22.13
N PRO A 203 -2.83 -2.92 22.22
CA PRO A 203 -1.83 -3.11 21.17
C PRO A 203 -1.60 -4.58 20.81
N VAL A 204 -1.12 -4.78 19.57
CA VAL A 204 -0.64 -6.07 19.09
C VAL A 204 0.88 -6.04 19.06
N THR A 205 1.53 -7.11 19.54
CA THR A 205 2.99 -7.21 19.52
C THR A 205 3.49 -8.12 18.39
N PRO A 206 4.74 -7.97 17.92
CA PRO A 206 5.33 -8.84 16.90
C PRO A 206 5.33 -10.32 17.32
N GLU A 207 5.53 -10.62 18.60
CA GLU A 207 5.55 -11.99 19.12
C GLU A 207 4.16 -12.63 19.04
N GLU A 208 3.09 -11.87 19.25
CA GLU A 208 1.72 -12.35 19.05
C GLU A 208 1.47 -12.68 17.57
N VAL A 209 2.01 -11.87 16.66
CA VAL A 209 1.92 -12.15 15.21
C VAL A 209 2.70 -13.41 14.87
N ALA A 210 3.95 -13.52 15.29
CA ALA A 210 4.79 -14.68 15.06
C ALA A 210 4.14 -15.98 15.60
N ALA A 211 3.53 -15.94 16.79
CA ALA A 211 2.82 -17.06 17.37
C ALA A 211 1.59 -17.48 16.54
N VAL A 212 0.83 -16.51 16.01
CA VAL A 212 -0.29 -16.82 15.11
C VAL A 212 0.22 -17.41 13.80
N ARG A 213 1.26 -16.84 13.17
CA ARG A 213 1.86 -17.38 11.94
C ARG A 213 2.32 -18.83 12.11
N ALA A 214 2.94 -19.14 13.25
CA ALA A 214 3.42 -20.48 13.56
C ALA A 214 2.30 -21.50 13.82
N SER A 215 1.11 -21.04 14.24
CA SER A 215 -0.01 -21.91 14.64
C SER A 215 -1.09 -22.08 13.55
N THR A 216 -1.01 -21.35 12.44
CA THR A 216 -1.98 -21.44 11.34
C THR A 216 -1.38 -22.03 10.07
N PRO A 217 -2.13 -22.88 9.33
CA PRO A 217 -1.70 -23.34 8.01
C PRO A 217 -1.54 -22.17 7.05
N ARG A 218 -0.37 -22.08 6.40
CA ARG A 218 -0.08 -21.04 5.41
C ARG A 218 -0.99 -21.23 4.17
N PRO A 219 -1.64 -20.17 3.65
CA PRO A 219 -2.43 -20.27 2.42
C PRO A 219 -1.56 -20.70 1.23
N PRO A 220 -2.10 -21.47 0.27
CA PRO A 220 -1.40 -21.76 -0.98
C PRO A 220 -1.04 -20.46 -1.71
N GLY A 221 0.24 -20.27 -2.04
CA GLY A 221 0.72 -19.08 -2.77
C GLY A 221 1.10 -17.86 -1.92
N ALA A 222 1.10 -17.98 -0.58
CA ALA A 222 1.61 -16.93 0.30
C ALA A 222 3.10 -16.65 0.02
N ALA A 223 3.45 -15.38 -0.22
CA ALA A 223 4.82 -14.91 -0.37
C ALA A 223 5.64 -15.08 0.93
N HIS A 224 6.96 -15.22 0.74
CA HIS A 224 7.97 -15.48 1.77
C HIS A 224 8.11 -14.34 2.78
#